data_AF-A0A950PI70-F1
#
_entry.id   AF-A0A950PI70-F1
#
_cell.length_a   1.000
_cell.length_b   1.000
_cell.length_c   1.000
_cell.angle_alpha   90.00
_cell.angle_beta   90.00
_cell.angle_gamma   90.00
#
_symmetry.space_group_name_H-M   'P 1'
#
loop_
_entity.id
_entity.type
_entity.pdbx_description
1 polymer ?
#
loop_
_entity_poly.entity_id
_entity_poly.type
_entity_poly.pdbx_seq_one_letter_code
_entity_poly.pdbx_strand_id
1 'polypeptide(L)'
;MARLSVNLNKVALLRNSRHTGVPDVLKFARVAHDAGADGLTVHPRPDERHIRRSDVPALAELMQPWRPQCELNIEGYPDARLLEIAREVRP
;
A
#
# COMPACT_ATOMS: atom_id res chain seq x y z
N MET A 1 3.02 17.00 16.14
CA MET A 1 3.30 17.43 14.76
C MET A 1 2.47 16.56 13.82
N ALA A 2 2.01 17.06 12.67
CA ALA A 2 1.28 16.24 11.70
C ALA A 2 2.22 15.20 11.06
N ARG A 3 1.70 14.02 10.73
CA ARG A 3 2.42 12.94 10.04
C ARG A 3 1.95 12.81 8.59
N LEU A 4 2.84 12.45 7.67
CA LEU A 4 2.55 12.24 6.26
C LEU A 4 2.49 10.74 5.94
N SER A 5 1.34 10.24 5.48
CA SER A 5 1.22 8.91 4.88
C SER A 5 1.01 9.02 3.37
N VAL A 6 1.90 8.43 2.57
CA VAL A 6 1.87 8.55 1.11
C VAL A 6 0.95 7.49 0.51
N ASN A 7 -0.08 7.92 -0.23
CA ASN A 7 -1.03 7.02 -0.86
C ASN A 7 -0.52 6.50 -2.23
N LEU A 8 -0.34 5.17 -2.34
CA LEU A 8 0.24 4.53 -3.52
C LEU A 8 -0.78 4.15 -4.61
N ASN A 9 -2.08 4.43 -4.43
CA ASN A 9 -3.13 4.04 -5.37
C ASN A 9 -2.88 4.53 -6.80
N LYS A 10 -2.36 5.75 -6.97
CA LYS A 10 -2.10 6.31 -8.31
C LYS A 10 -0.91 5.66 -9.02
N VAL A 11 0.10 5.20 -8.27
CA VAL A 11 1.19 4.39 -8.83
C VAL A 11 0.64 3.09 -9.38
N ALA A 12 -0.17 2.38 -8.58
CA ALA A 12 -0.79 1.14 -8.99
C ALA A 12 -1.78 1.31 -10.16
N LEU A 13 -2.50 2.43 -10.21
CA LEU A 13 -3.36 2.77 -11.35
C LEU A 13 -2.57 2.92 -12.66
N LEU A 14 -1.44 3.65 -12.62
CA LEU A 14 -0.55 3.79 -13.77
C LEU A 14 0.01 2.43 -14.19
N ARG A 15 0.45 1.61 -13.23
CA ARG A 15 0.91 0.24 -13.49
C ARG A 15 -0.16 -0.57 -14.20
N ASN A 16 -1.39 -0.56 -13.69
CA ASN A 16 -2.48 -1.38 -14.21
C ASN A 16 -2.95 -0.92 -15.61
N SER A 17 -2.66 0.33 -15.99
CA SER A 17 -3.01 0.85 -17.33
C SER A 17 -2.24 0.17 -18.46
N ARG A 18 -1.14 -0.54 -18.17
CA ARG A 18 -0.29 -1.24 -19.13
C ARG A 18 0.21 -2.58 -18.59
N HIS A 19 0.31 -3.59 -19.43
CA HIS A 19 0.84 -4.91 -19.05
C HIS A 19 2.38 -4.97 -19.04
N THR A 20 3.02 -3.95 -18.45
CA THR A 20 4.50 -3.84 -18.41
C THR A 20 5.07 -4.04 -17.01
N GLY A 21 4.23 -3.99 -15.97
CA GLY A 21 4.67 -4.01 -14.57
C GLY A 21 5.31 -2.70 -14.09
N VAL A 22 5.34 -1.65 -14.93
CA VAL A 22 5.91 -0.35 -14.62
C VAL A 22 4.81 0.71 -14.56
N PRO A 23 4.78 1.60 -13.54
CA PRO A 23 5.70 1.65 -12.38
C PRO A 23 5.50 0.51 -11.37
N ASP A 24 6.59 0.14 -10.68
CA ASP A 24 6.55 -0.82 -9.58
C ASP A 24 6.12 -0.12 -8.28
N VAL A 25 5.04 -0.61 -7.67
CA VAL A 25 4.48 -0.09 -6.41
C VAL A 25 5.49 -0.21 -5.26
N LEU A 26 6.23 -1.32 -5.15
CA LEU A 26 7.21 -1.52 -4.08
C LEU A 26 8.41 -0.59 -4.23
N LYS A 27 8.82 -0.29 -5.46
CA LYS A 27 9.85 0.72 -5.72
C LYS A 27 9.41 2.09 -5.25
N PHE A 28 8.18 2.51 -5.55
CA PHE A 28 7.67 3.80 -5.10
C PHE A 28 7.38 3.85 -3.59
N ALA A 29 7.07 2.72 -2.95
CA ALA A 29 7.01 2.61 -1.50
C ALA A 29 8.36 2.93 -0.84
N ARG A 30 9.46 2.37 -1.35
CA ARG A 30 10.83 2.69 -0.90
C ARG A 30 11.15 4.16 -1.10
N VAL A 31 10.86 4.71 -2.29
CA VAL A 31 11.09 6.14 -2.57
C VAL A 31 10.35 7.05 -1.58
N ALA A 32 9.10 6.73 -1.25
CA ALA A 32 8.32 7.49 -0.28
C ALA A 32 8.93 7.41 1.13
N HIS A 33 9.33 6.22 1.57
CA HIS A 33 9.99 6.02 2.86
C HIS A 33 11.33 6.78 2.95
N ASP A 34 12.20 6.62 1.94
CA ASP A 34 13.52 7.27 1.87
C ASP A 34 13.40 8.81 1.81
N ALA A 35 12.28 9.33 1.28
CA ALA A 35 11.96 10.75 1.26
C ALA A 35 11.38 11.28 2.60
N GLY A 36 11.24 10.42 3.62
CA GLY A 36 10.80 10.80 4.96
C GLY A 36 9.29 10.66 5.22
N ALA A 37 8.59 9.80 4.48
CA ALA A 37 7.19 9.50 4.80
C ALA A 37 7.05 8.74 6.13
N ASP A 38 6.13 9.21 6.98
CA ASP A 38 5.79 8.57 8.26
C ASP A 38 4.88 7.34 8.09
N GLY A 39 4.42 7.07 6.87
CA GLY A 39 3.58 5.92 6.56
C GLY A 39 3.29 5.77 5.08
N LEU A 40 2.68 4.65 4.74
CA LEU A 40 2.16 4.35 3.42
C LEU A 40 0.67 4.03 3.51
N THR A 41 -0.11 4.53 2.55
CA THR A 41 -1.55 4.28 2.47
C THR A 41 -1.90 3.52 1.20
N VAL A 42 -2.77 2.53 1.31
CA VAL A 42 -3.35 1.81 0.17
C VAL A 42 -4.85 1.62 0.34
N HIS A 43 -5.56 1.52 -0.78
CA HIS A 43 -6.99 1.19 -0.81
C HIS A 43 -7.21 0.01 -1.77
N PRO A 44 -7.10 -1.24 -1.30
CA PRO A 44 -7.38 -2.42 -2.12
C PRO A 44 -8.90 -2.52 -2.34
N ARG A 45 -9.40 -2.00 -3.46
CA ARG A 45 -10.83 -2.12 -3.79
C ARG A 45 -11.19 -3.53 -4.27
N PRO A 46 -12.46 -3.97 -4.14
CA PRO A 46 -12.88 -5.28 -4.63
C PRO A 46 -12.68 -5.50 -6.14
N ASP A 47 -12.74 -4.43 -6.93
CA ASP A 47 -12.53 -4.44 -8.38
C ASP A 47 -11.06 -4.39 -8.80
N GLU A 48 -10.14 -4.29 -7.83
CA GLU A 48 -8.69 -4.15 -8.04
C GLU A 48 -8.30 -3.03 -9.03
N ARG A 49 -9.12 -1.97 -9.14
CA ARG A 49 -8.91 -0.92 -10.14
C ARG A 49 -7.56 -0.18 -10.02
N HIS A 50 -6.93 -0.21 -8.84
CA HIS A 50 -5.59 0.32 -8.58
C HIS A 50 -4.73 -0.68 -7.81
N ILE A 51 -4.78 -0.64 -6.48
CA ILE A 51 -4.10 -1.62 -5.62
C ILE A 51 -4.80 -2.96 -5.79
N ARG A 52 -4.04 -3.97 -6.19
CA ARG A 52 -4.48 -5.37 -6.27
C ARG A 52 -4.34 -6.03 -4.91
N ARG A 53 -5.06 -7.12 -4.67
CA ARG A 53 -4.97 -7.89 -3.42
C ARG A 53 -3.53 -8.36 -3.16
N SER A 54 -2.79 -8.72 -4.21
CA SER A 54 -1.39 -9.14 -4.13
C SER A 54 -0.42 -8.04 -3.68
N ASP A 55 -0.76 -6.77 -3.87
CA ASP A 55 0.13 -5.66 -3.51
C ASP A 55 0.23 -5.48 -2.00
N VAL A 56 -0.84 -5.83 -1.26
CA VAL A 56 -0.95 -5.54 0.17
C VAL A 56 0.00 -6.41 1.02
N PRO A 57 0.05 -7.75 0.88
CA PRO A 57 1.02 -8.57 1.60
C PRO A 57 2.47 -8.19 1.25
N ALA A 58 2.74 -7.90 -0.03
CA ALA A 58 4.08 -7.50 -0.48
C ALA A 58 4.53 -6.16 0.12
N LEU A 59 3.63 -5.18 0.23
CA LEU A 59 3.90 -3.94 0.94
C LEU A 59 4.10 -4.17 2.44
N ALA A 60 3.26 -4.99 3.07
CA ALA A 60 3.38 -5.29 4.49
C ALA A 60 4.71 -5.99 4.84
N GLU A 61 5.16 -6.91 3.99
CA GLU A 61 6.47 -7.57 4.10
C GLU A 61 7.62 -6.56 3.93
N LEU A 62 7.56 -5.73 2.87
CA LEU A 62 8.56 -4.68 2.62
C LEU A 62 8.70 -3.71 3.79
N MET A 63 7.58 -3.37 4.44
CA MET A 63 7.53 -2.39 5.54
C MET A 63 7.91 -2.96 6.91
N GLN A 64 8.05 -4.29 7.07
CA GLN A 64 8.44 -4.91 8.36
C GLN A 64 9.63 -4.21 9.06
N PRO A 65 10.77 -3.95 8.38
CA PRO A 65 11.92 -3.29 9.01
C PRO A 65 11.70 -1.80 9.33
N TRP A 66 10.63 -1.17 8.82
CA TRP A 66 10.35 0.26 9.03
C TRP A 66 9.36 0.51 10.17
N ARG A 67 8.74 -0.55 10.69
CA ARG A 67 7.76 -0.44 11.77
C ARG A 67 8.44 -0.41 13.15
N PRO A 68 7.89 0.35 14.12
CA PRO A 68 6.63 1.11 14.05
C PRO A 68 6.77 2.54 13.51
N GLN A 69 7.95 2.97 13.05
CA GLN A 69 8.18 4.36 12.65
C GLN A 69 7.47 4.74 11.35
N CYS A 70 7.24 3.77 10.45
CA CYS A 70 6.48 3.91 9.22
C CYS A 70 5.23 3.01 9.26
N GLU A 71 4.04 3.60 9.41
CA GLU A 71 2.77 2.86 9.55
C GLU A 71 2.17 2.49 8.19
N LEU A 72 1.57 1.30 8.08
CA LEU A 72 0.76 0.92 6.91
C LEU A 72 -0.70 1.23 7.22
N ASN A 73 -1.30 2.14 6.46
CA ASN A 73 -2.72 2.44 6.54
C ASN A 73 -3.47 1.74 5.40
N ILE A 74 -4.51 0.98 5.73
CA ILE A 74 -5.35 0.29 4.74
C ILE A 74 -6.76 0.89 4.79
N GLU A 75 -7.13 1.57 3.70
CA GLU A 75 -8.46 2.12 3.50
C GLU A 75 -9.39 1.11 2.83
N GLY A 76 -10.68 1.17 3.17
CA GLY A 76 -11.70 0.43 2.45
C GLY A 76 -13.05 0.45 3.14
N TYR A 77 -14.05 -0.11 2.46
CA TYR A 77 -15.32 -0.45 3.09
C TYR A 77 -15.10 -1.65 4.02
N PRO A 78 -15.63 -1.66 5.27
CA PRO A 78 -15.39 -2.70 6.26
C PRO A 78 -16.19 -3.99 5.98
N ASP A 79 -15.98 -4.58 4.80
CA ASP A 79 -16.48 -5.89 4.43
C ASP A 79 -15.57 -7.02 4.94
N ALA A 80 -16.04 -8.27 4.80
CA ALA A 80 -15.28 -9.45 5.22
C ALA A 80 -13.89 -9.52 4.56
N ARG A 81 -13.75 -9.05 3.31
CA ARG A 81 -12.50 -9.08 2.56
C ARG A 81 -11.48 -8.09 3.13
N LEU A 82 -11.89 -6.86 3.46
CA LEU A 82 -11.00 -5.89 4.11
C LEU A 82 -10.57 -6.38 5.50
N LEU A 83 -11.51 -6.94 6.28
CA LEU A 83 -11.22 -7.47 7.60
C LEU A 83 -10.25 -8.67 7.54
N GLU A 84 -10.36 -9.52 6.52
CA GLU A 84 -9.41 -10.60 6.26
C GLU A 84 -8.00 -10.06 5.96
N ILE A 85 -7.89 -9.07 5.05
CA ILE A 85 -6.62 -8.40 4.75
C ILE A 85 -6.02 -7.82 6.03
N ALA A 86 -6.79 -7.08 6.83
CA ALA A 86 -6.32 -6.46 8.06
C ALA A 86 -5.84 -7.50 9.09
N ARG A 87 -6.52 -8.66 9.21
CA ARG A 87 -6.09 -9.77 10.08
C ARG A 87 -4.77 -10.39 9.63
N GLU A 88 -4.59 -10.53 8.32
CA GLU A 88 -3.39 -11.13 7.72
C GLU A 88 -2.17 -10.22 7.89
N VAL A 89 -2.28 -8.95 7.50
CA VAL A 89 -1.11 -8.07 7.41
C VAL A 89 -0.87 -7.21 8.64
N ARG A 90 -1.82 -7.18 9.59
CA ARG A 90 -1.79 -6.41 10.84
C ARG A 90 -1.24 -4.99 10.59
N PRO A 91 -1.96 -4.20 9.77
CA PRO A 91 -1.49 -2.94 9.23
C PRO A 91 -0.97 -1.99 10.31
#